data_AF-A0A654U7J1-F1
#
_entry.id   AF-A0A654U7J1-F1
#
_cell.length_a   1.000
_cell.length_b   1.000
_cell.length_c   1.000
_cell.angle_alpha   90.00
_cell.angle_beta   90.00
_cell.angle_gamma   90.00
#
_symmetry.space_group_name_H-M   'P 1'
#
loop_
_entity.id
_entity.type
_entity.pdbx_description
1 polymer ?
#
loop_
_entity_poly.entity_id
_entity_poly.type
_entity_poly.pdbx_seq_one_letter_code
_entity_poly.pdbx_strand_id
1 'polypeptide(L)'
;MTGRSRLEVVDPSAAAQLADTTDQRLLDLLPPAPVDVNPPGDERHMLWFELMKPMTSTATGREAAHLRAFRAYAAHSQEIALHQAHTATDAAVQRVAVADWLYWQYVTGLLDRALAAAC
;
A
#
# COMPACT_ATOMS: atom_id res chain seq x y z
N MET A 1 19.88 -11.80 -6.66
CA MET A 1 18.84 -12.84 -6.56
C MET A 1 17.52 -12.19 -6.94
N THR A 2 17.10 -12.31 -8.20
CA THR A 2 15.87 -11.65 -8.68
C THR A 2 14.70 -12.58 -8.39
N GLY A 3 14.06 -12.39 -7.24
CA GLY A 3 12.80 -13.05 -6.90
C GLY A 3 11.61 -12.29 -7.46
N ARG A 4 10.42 -12.92 -7.43
CA ARG A 4 9.17 -12.25 -7.78
C ARG A 4 8.94 -11.03 -6.90
N SER A 5 8.47 -9.93 -7.49
CA SER A 5 8.17 -8.71 -6.74
C SER A 5 6.99 -8.93 -5.78
N ARG A 6 6.86 -8.09 -4.74
CA ARG A 6 5.72 -8.19 -3.81
C ARG A 6 4.36 -8.06 -4.51
N LEU A 7 4.28 -7.21 -5.54
CA LEU A 7 3.07 -7.06 -6.36
C LEU A 7 2.81 -8.34 -7.15
N GLU A 8 3.82 -8.91 -7.81
CA GLU A 8 3.71 -10.16 -8.57
C GLU A 8 3.29 -11.36 -7.70
N VAL A 9 3.56 -11.32 -6.40
CA VAL A 9 3.11 -12.37 -5.46
C VAL A 9 1.62 -12.24 -5.13
N VAL A 10 1.11 -11.01 -4.94
CA VAL A 10 -0.26 -10.79 -4.46
C VAL A 10 -1.27 -10.53 -5.57
N ASP A 11 -0.83 -9.91 -6.67
CA ASP A 11 -1.62 -9.59 -7.85
C ASP A 11 -0.75 -9.69 -9.13
N PRO A 12 -0.58 -10.91 -9.68
CA PRO A 12 0.18 -11.12 -10.91
C PRO A 12 -0.40 -10.37 -12.12
N SER A 13 -1.71 -10.12 -12.14
CA SER A 13 -2.37 -9.42 -13.24
C SER A 13 -1.99 -7.94 -13.25
N ALA A 14 -2.03 -7.28 -12.08
CA ALA A 14 -1.57 -5.90 -11.95
C ALA A 14 -0.06 -5.78 -12.23
N ALA A 15 0.74 -6.77 -11.83
CA ALA A 15 2.16 -6.80 -12.15
C ALA A 15 2.42 -6.87 -13.67
N ALA A 16 1.69 -7.73 -14.39
CA ALA A 16 1.78 -7.82 -15.84
C ALA A 16 1.32 -6.52 -16.53
N GLN A 17 0.20 -5.94 -16.10
CA GLN A 17 -0.27 -4.65 -16.60
C GLN A 17 0.78 -3.54 -16.39
N LEU A 18 1.41 -3.49 -15.22
CA LEU A 18 2.48 -2.54 -14.96
C LEU A 18 3.67 -2.78 -15.88
N ALA A 19 4.08 -4.03 -16.10
CA ALA A 19 5.19 -4.36 -17.00
C ALA A 19 4.93 -3.94 -18.46
N ASP A 20 3.69 -4.07 -18.92
CA ASP A 20 3.26 -3.67 -20.28
C ASP A 20 3.05 -2.15 -20.42
N THR A 21 2.92 -1.43 -19.30
CA THR A 21 2.71 0.03 -19.31
C THR A 21 4.04 0.74 -19.55
N THR A 22 4.08 1.62 -20.56
CA THR A 22 5.25 2.48 -20.84
C THR A 22 5.45 3.53 -19.76
N ASP A 23 6.68 3.98 -19.54
CA ASP A 23 7.01 4.99 -18.52
C ASP A 23 6.14 6.26 -18.60
N GLN A 24 5.83 6.73 -19.81
CA GLN A 24 4.99 7.93 -20.04
C GLN A 24 3.53 7.77 -19.58
N ARG A 25 3.09 6.53 -19.32
CA ARG A 25 1.71 6.17 -19.00
C ARG A 25 1.56 5.61 -17.58
N LEU A 26 2.62 5.66 -16.77
CA LEU A 26 2.60 5.10 -15.42
C LEU A 26 1.51 5.75 -14.54
N LEU A 27 1.27 7.05 -14.71
CA LEU A 27 0.23 7.76 -13.96
C LEU A 27 -1.19 7.38 -14.38
N ASP A 28 -1.40 6.78 -15.56
CA ASP A 28 -2.71 6.27 -15.98
C ASP A 28 -3.19 5.11 -15.08
N LEU A 29 -2.28 4.45 -14.37
CA LEU A 29 -2.56 3.35 -13.44
C LEU A 29 -2.97 3.83 -12.04
N LEU A 30 -2.86 5.14 -11.77
CA LEU A 30 -3.11 5.72 -10.46
C LEU A 30 -4.42 6.50 -10.42
N PRO A 31 -5.00 6.69 -9.24
CA PRO A 31 -6.03 7.70 -9.06
C PRO A 31 -5.46 9.10 -9.33
N PRO A 32 -6.34 10.08 -9.62
CA PRO A 32 -5.94 11.48 -9.77
C PRO A 32 -5.11 11.96 -8.58
N ALA A 33 -4.17 12.87 -8.85
CA ALA A 33 -3.34 13.46 -7.82
C ALA A 33 -4.23 14.12 -6.73
N PRO A 34 -3.89 13.95 -5.44
CA PRO A 34 -4.54 14.69 -4.36
C PRO A 34 -4.45 16.20 -4.58
N VAL A 35 -5.48 16.93 -4.13
CA VAL A 35 -5.53 18.39 -4.24
C VAL A 35 -4.51 19.07 -3.33
N ASP A 36 -4.12 18.40 -2.24
CA ASP A 36 -3.05 18.83 -1.36
C ASP A 36 -1.70 18.36 -1.91
N VAL A 37 -0.82 19.33 -2.17
CA VAL A 37 0.52 19.11 -2.72
C VAL A 37 1.55 18.79 -1.64
N ASN A 38 1.21 18.97 -0.36
CA ASN A 38 2.13 18.67 0.72
C ASN A 38 2.33 17.15 0.85
N PRO A 39 3.58 16.69 1.12
CA PRO A 39 3.81 15.28 1.37
C PRO A 39 3.05 14.83 2.62
N PRO A 40 2.40 13.65 2.60
CA PRO A 40 1.86 13.07 3.82
C PRO A 40 3.00 12.85 4.83
N GLY A 41 2.75 13.11 6.11
CA GLY A 41 3.73 12.82 7.16
C GLY A 41 4.06 11.32 7.19
N ASP A 42 5.34 10.94 7.30
CA ASP A 42 5.72 9.52 7.34
C ASP A 42 5.53 8.92 8.74
N GLU A 43 4.28 8.61 9.06
CA GLU A 43 3.87 8.00 10.32
C GLU A 43 4.01 6.46 10.36
N ARG A 44 4.60 5.83 9.33
CA ARG A 44 4.70 4.37 9.25
C ARG A 44 5.38 3.76 10.47
N HIS A 45 6.39 4.42 11.00
CA HIS A 45 7.08 3.98 12.21
C HIS A 45 6.15 3.93 13.44
N MET A 46 5.29 4.94 13.62
CA MET A 46 4.29 4.97 14.69
C MET A 46 3.22 3.90 14.47
N LEU A 47 2.68 3.81 13.25
CA LEU A 47 1.65 2.83 12.91
C LEU A 47 2.17 1.39 12.99
N TRP A 48 3.46 1.15 12.76
CA TRP A 48 4.10 -0.13 12.99
C TRP A 48 4.05 -0.55 14.46
N PHE A 49 4.28 0.39 15.39
CA PHE A 49 4.10 0.08 16.82
C PHE A 49 2.65 -0.27 17.14
N GLU A 50 1.67 0.50 16.62
CA GLU A 50 0.25 0.21 16.81
C GLU A 50 -0.15 -1.15 16.23
N LEU A 51 0.42 -1.54 15.08
CA LEU A 51 0.20 -2.84 14.45
C LEU A 51 0.65 -4.00 15.34
N MET A 52 1.78 -3.84 16.02
CA MET A 52 2.37 -4.90 16.84
C MET A 52 1.71 -5.04 18.21
N LYS A 53 1.13 -3.97 18.79
CA LYS A 53 0.52 -3.99 20.13
C LYS A 53 -0.54 -5.08 20.32
N PRO A 54 -1.51 -5.30 19.42
CA PRO A 54 -2.50 -6.36 19.60
C PRO A 54 -1.90 -7.77 19.61
N MET A 55 -0.76 -7.98 18.94
CA MET A 55 -0.11 -9.30 18.84
C MET A 55 0.50 -9.76 20.18
N THR A 56 0.85 -8.82 21.06
CA THR A 56 1.39 -9.13 22.40
C THR A 56 0.30 -9.30 23.46
N SER A 57 -0.97 -9.05 23.09
CA SER A 57 -2.11 -9.14 23.99
C SER A 57 -2.75 -10.52 24.02
N THR A 58 -3.35 -10.86 25.15
CA THR A 58 -4.22 -12.05 25.34
C THR A 58 -5.70 -11.67 25.44
N ALA A 59 -6.04 -10.40 25.25
CA ALA A 59 -7.43 -9.92 25.33
C ALA A 59 -8.29 -10.49 24.21
N THR A 60 -9.57 -10.74 24.50
CA THR A 60 -10.59 -11.07 23.51
C THR A 60 -10.71 -9.94 22.48
N GLY A 61 -10.81 -10.27 21.19
CA GLY A 61 -10.95 -9.28 20.10
C GLY A 61 -9.63 -8.69 19.59
N ARG A 62 -8.47 -9.20 20.06
CA ARG A 62 -7.14 -8.76 19.60
C ARG A 62 -6.94 -8.95 18.10
N GLU A 63 -7.54 -9.97 17.49
CA GLU A 63 -7.41 -10.25 16.06
C GLU A 63 -8.06 -9.14 15.24
N ALA A 64 -9.28 -8.73 15.62
CA ALA A 64 -9.96 -7.59 15.00
C ALA A 64 -9.22 -6.27 15.25
N ALA A 65 -8.64 -6.07 16.44
CA ALA A 65 -7.79 -4.92 16.73
C ALA A 65 -6.54 -4.90 15.84
N HIS A 66 -5.88 -6.04 15.65
CA HIS A 66 -4.73 -6.19 14.75
C HIS A 66 -5.12 -5.87 13.29
N LEU A 67 -6.23 -6.41 12.80
CA LEU A 67 -6.73 -6.14 11.45
C LEU A 67 -7.00 -4.64 11.22
N ARG A 68 -7.59 -3.95 12.20
CA ARG A 68 -7.82 -2.50 12.11
C ARG A 68 -6.51 -1.71 12.08
N ALA A 69 -5.56 -2.06 12.94
CA ALA A 69 -4.24 -1.43 12.96
C ALA A 69 -3.46 -1.70 11.66
N PHE A 70 -3.57 -2.90 11.10
CA PHE A 70 -2.94 -3.23 9.82
C PHE A 70 -3.58 -2.45 8.68
N ARG A 71 -4.91 -2.35 8.65
CA ARG A 71 -5.61 -1.53 7.65
C ARG A 71 -5.14 -0.08 7.70
N ALA A 72 -4.97 0.49 8.89
CA ALA A 72 -4.44 1.86 9.05
C ALA A 72 -3.01 2.00 8.51
N TYR A 73 -2.11 1.07 8.87
CA TYR A 73 -0.74 1.05 8.35
C TYR A 73 -0.67 0.91 6.83
N ALA A 74 -1.49 0.02 6.25
CA ALA A 74 -1.54 -0.23 4.82
C ALA A 74 -2.07 0.99 4.05
N ALA A 75 -3.15 1.62 4.54
CA ALA A 75 -3.70 2.84 3.96
C ALA A 75 -2.68 3.99 3.97
N HIS A 76 -1.99 4.20 5.10
CA HIS A 76 -0.94 5.22 5.19
C HIS A 76 0.24 4.95 4.24
N SER A 77 0.63 3.68 4.12
CA SER A 77 1.68 3.28 3.18
C SER A 77 1.25 3.45 1.72
N GLN A 78 -0.04 3.25 1.41
CA GLN A 78 -0.63 3.53 0.10
C GLN A 78 -0.57 5.02 -0.22
N GLU A 79 -0.93 5.89 0.72
CA GLU A 79 -0.89 7.35 0.54
C GLU A 79 0.53 7.87 0.27
N ILE A 80 1.53 7.39 1.02
CA ILE A 80 2.94 7.71 0.78
C ILE A 80 3.37 7.25 -0.63
N ALA A 81 3.05 6.02 -1.02
CA ALA A 81 3.41 5.50 -2.34
C ALA A 81 2.74 6.28 -3.48
N LEU A 82 1.48 6.70 -3.28
CA LEU A 82 0.76 7.53 -4.24
C LEU A 82 1.45 8.89 -4.44
N HIS A 83 1.80 9.56 -3.33
CA HIS A 83 2.52 10.82 -3.38
C HIS A 83 3.88 10.67 -4.07
N GLN A 84 4.63 9.61 -3.74
CA GLN A 84 5.91 9.31 -4.38
C GLN A 84 5.77 9.06 -5.88
N ALA A 85 4.72 8.36 -6.31
CA ALA A 85 4.50 8.09 -7.73
C ALA A 85 4.17 9.36 -8.53
N HIS A 86 3.41 10.29 -7.94
CA HIS A 86 3.09 11.59 -8.56
C HIS A 86 4.26 12.58 -8.54
N THR A 87 5.18 12.46 -7.59
CA THR A 87 6.30 13.42 -7.42
C THR A 87 7.65 12.92 -7.92
N ALA A 88 7.75 11.64 -8.31
CA ALA A 88 8.97 11.07 -8.85
C ALA A 88 9.42 11.78 -10.13
N THR A 89 10.69 12.21 -10.16
CA THR A 89 11.32 12.87 -11.31
C THR A 89 12.03 11.90 -12.25
N ASP A 90 12.22 10.66 -11.81
CA ASP A 90 12.84 9.57 -12.56
C ASP A 90 11.79 8.47 -12.84
N ALA A 91 11.76 7.98 -14.07
CA ALA A 91 10.76 7.00 -14.51
C ALA A 91 10.93 5.63 -13.83
N ALA A 92 12.16 5.20 -13.55
CA ALA A 92 12.39 3.94 -12.84
C ALA A 92 11.93 4.05 -11.37
N VAL A 93 12.18 5.19 -10.72
CA VAL A 93 11.66 5.50 -9.38
C VAL A 93 10.13 5.57 -9.39
N GLN A 94 9.53 6.24 -10.39
CA GLN A 94 8.08 6.33 -10.54
C GLN A 94 7.45 4.95 -10.68
N ARG A 95 8.03 4.08 -11.51
CA ARG A 95 7.55 2.71 -11.71
C ARG A 95 7.56 1.89 -10.42
N VAL A 96 8.61 2.02 -9.61
CA VAL A 96 8.68 1.38 -8.30
C VAL A 96 7.59 1.92 -7.37
N ALA A 97 7.38 3.24 -7.34
CA ALA A 97 6.33 3.85 -6.53
C ALA A 97 4.91 3.43 -6.97
N VAL A 98 4.66 3.27 -8.27
CA VAL A 98 3.41 2.73 -8.81
C VAL A 98 3.22 1.26 -8.41
N ALA A 99 4.26 0.43 -8.52
CA ALA A 99 4.21 -0.96 -8.07
C ALA A 99 3.88 -1.06 -6.57
N ASP A 100 4.47 -0.16 -5.78
CA ASP A 100 4.28 -0.04 -4.35
C ASP A 100 2.85 0.38 -4.01
N TRP A 101 2.31 1.35 -4.73
CA TRP A 101 0.94 1.79 -4.57
C TRP A 101 -0.07 0.68 -4.91
N LEU A 102 0.10 -0.02 -6.03
CA LEU A 102 -0.76 -1.14 -6.45
C LEU A 102 -0.74 -2.27 -5.40
N TYR A 103 0.43 -2.57 -4.86
CA TYR A 103 0.57 -3.55 -3.78
C TYR A 103 -0.24 -3.14 -2.54
N TRP A 104 -0.10 -1.89 -2.08
CA TRP A 104 -0.82 -1.42 -0.91
C TRP A 104 -2.32 -1.26 -1.16
N GLN A 105 -2.74 -0.94 -2.38
CA GLN A 105 -4.15 -0.96 -2.79
C GLN A 105 -4.75 -2.37 -2.62
N TYR A 106 -4.06 -3.40 -3.12
CA TYR A 106 -4.49 -4.79 -2.98
C TYR A 106 -4.58 -5.21 -1.51
N VAL A 107 -3.54 -4.92 -0.73
CA VAL A 107 -3.49 -5.27 0.71
C VAL A 107 -4.60 -4.56 1.48
N THR A 108 -4.83 -3.26 1.23
CA THR A 108 -5.90 -2.50 1.88
C THR A 108 -7.27 -3.10 1.56
N GLY A 109 -7.55 -3.42 0.29
CA GLY A 109 -8.80 -4.08 -0.10
C GLY A 109 -8.97 -5.50 0.44
N LEU A 110 -7.87 -6.23 0.69
CA LEU A 110 -7.91 -7.52 1.39
C LEU A 110 -8.28 -7.33 2.87
N LEU A 111 -7.69 -6.33 3.54
CA LEU A 111 -7.94 -6.03 4.94
C LEU A 111 -9.35 -5.50 5.18
N ASP A 112 -9.88 -4.66 4.29
CA ASP A 112 -11.26 -4.17 4.37
C ASP A 112 -12.26 -5.33 4.31
N ARG A 113 -12.03 -6.32 3.42
CA ARG A 113 -12.86 -7.55 3.36
C ARG A 113 -12.73 -8.40 4.62
N ALA A 114 -11.51 -8.57 5.13
CA ALA A 114 -11.28 -9.34 6.36
C ALA A 114 -11.96 -8.69 7.57
N LEU A 115 -11.93 -7.36 7.67
CA LEU A 115 -12.61 -6.60 8.71
C LEU A 115 -14.13 -6.71 8.60
N ALA A 116 -14.69 -6.64 7.38
CA ALA A 116 -16.11 -6.80 7.16
C ALA A 116 -16.63 -8.19 7.56
N ALA A 117 -15.81 -9.24 7.42
CA ALA A 117 -16.15 -10.60 7.84
C ALA A 117 -15.97 -10.86 9.35
N ALA A 118 -15.25 -9.99 10.07
CA ALA A 118 -14.96 -10.13 11.50
C ALA A 118 -15.93 -9.36 12.41
N CYS A 119 -16.79 -8.52 11.84
CA CYS A 119 -17.86 -7.77 12.52
C CYS A 119 -19.20 -8.47 12.34
#